data_AF-A0A7C5ARL5-F1
#
_entry.id   AF-A0A7C5ARL5-F1
#
_cell.length_a   1.000
_cell.length_b   1.000
_cell.length_c   1.000
_cell.angle_alpha   90.00
_cell.angle_beta   90.00
_cell.angle_gamma   90.00
#
_symmetry.space_group_name_H-M   'P 1'
#
loop_
_entity.id
_entity.type
_entity.pdbx_description
1 polymer ?
#
loop_
_entity_poly.entity_id
_entity_poly.type
_entity_poly.pdbx_seq_one_letter_code
_entity_poly.pdbx_strand_id
1 'polypeptide(L)'
;MVTLLTGLFWAAAGGLNPFLPLLFASVLARFTGRFHPVPRYAFLGEAWFVALAGILLLSELFLDKIYLPGESLGVPARERDRKKWVGALHDLVQMLLGPLGGALILGACDRVLPAAWFLIAPMLGALVAGAAYAAKRALRQRLVLRWAAPLRPLGNLFLSTIGDLIAALACVAGLVIGVFGS
;
A
#
# COMPACT_ATOMS: atom_id res chain seq x y z
N MET A 1 17.19 -11.30 -11.03
CA MET A 1 15.85 -11.89 -10.84
C MET A 1 15.31 -11.64 -9.43
N VAL A 2 16.10 -11.83 -8.37
CA VAL A 2 15.67 -11.59 -6.97
C VAL A 2 15.14 -10.17 -6.72
N THR A 3 15.76 -9.14 -7.31
CA THR A 3 15.33 -7.73 -7.15
C THR A 3 13.93 -7.46 -7.71
N LEU A 4 13.56 -8.12 -8.82
CA LEU A 4 12.24 -7.98 -9.44
C LEU A 4 11.17 -8.69 -8.60
N LEU A 5 11.50 -9.85 -8.03
CA LEU A 5 10.64 -10.57 -7.11
C LEU A 5 10.40 -9.76 -5.82
N THR A 6 11.45 -9.22 -5.19
CA THR A 6 11.33 -8.28 -4.05
C THR A 6 10.44 -7.09 -4.39
N GLY A 7 10.66 -6.45 -5.55
CA GLY A 7 9.85 -5.33 -6.00
C GLY A 7 8.37 -5.72 -6.20
N LEU A 8 8.07 -6.92 -6.70
CA LEU A 8 6.71 -7.43 -6.87
C LEU A 8 6.03 -7.68 -5.52
N PHE A 9 6.74 -8.24 -4.53
CA PHE A 9 6.21 -8.43 -3.17
C PHE A 9 5.88 -7.08 -2.51
N TRP A 10 6.77 -6.09 -2.63
CA TRP A 10 6.50 -4.75 -2.11
C TRP A 10 5.41 -4.02 -2.89
N ALA A 11 5.30 -4.23 -4.21
CA ALA A 11 4.19 -3.69 -5.00
C ALA A 11 2.84 -4.31 -4.59
N ALA A 12 2.79 -5.62 -4.38
CA ALA A 12 1.60 -6.29 -3.85
C ALA A 12 1.21 -5.76 -2.46
N ALA A 13 2.20 -5.52 -1.59
CA ALA A 13 1.98 -4.87 -0.30
C ALA A 13 1.38 -3.45 -0.47
N GLY A 14 1.72 -2.74 -1.53
CA GLY A 14 1.16 -1.43 -1.89
C GLY A 14 -0.34 -1.46 -2.20
N GLY A 15 -0.84 -2.60 -2.71
CA GLY A 15 -2.28 -2.82 -2.87
C GLY A 15 -3.00 -3.09 -1.54
N LEU A 16 -2.27 -3.57 -0.52
CA LEU A 16 -2.82 -3.79 0.82
C LEU A 16 -2.79 -2.51 1.65
N ASN A 17 -1.70 -1.75 1.60
CA ASN A 17 -1.57 -0.42 2.18
C ASN A 17 -0.60 0.38 1.30
N PRO A 18 -1.02 1.44 0.60
CA PRO A 18 -0.13 2.19 -0.31
C PRO A 18 1.06 2.83 0.37
N PHE A 19 0.86 3.28 1.60
CA PHE A 19 1.79 4.19 2.28
C PHE A 19 2.85 3.44 3.06
N LEU A 20 2.52 2.25 3.55
CA LEU A 20 3.43 1.42 4.34
C LEU A 20 4.68 0.97 3.57
N PRO A 21 4.59 0.31 2.39
CA PRO A 21 5.75 -0.10 1.62
C PRO A 21 6.49 1.11 1.03
N LEU A 22 5.77 2.20 0.73
CA LEU A 22 6.38 3.44 0.24
C LEU A 22 7.24 4.09 1.31
N LEU A 23 6.71 4.26 2.53
CA LEU A 23 7.46 4.77 3.68
C LEU A 23 8.62 3.84 4.03
N PHE A 24 8.38 2.53 4.03
CA PHE A 24 9.40 1.54 4.33
C PHE A 24 10.59 1.63 3.36
N ALA A 25 10.32 1.65 2.05
CA ALA A 25 11.36 1.83 1.03
C ALA A 25 12.08 3.18 1.18
N SER A 26 11.35 4.25 1.46
CA SER A 26 11.90 5.61 1.60
C SER A 26 12.82 5.74 2.83
N VAL A 27 12.41 5.17 3.97
CA VAL A 27 13.22 5.11 5.21
C VAL A 27 14.48 4.27 4.99
N LEU A 28 14.35 3.12 4.31
CA LEU A 28 15.51 2.29 3.99
C LEU A 28 16.50 3.03 3.08
N ALA A 29 16.00 3.70 2.04
CA ALA A 29 16.81 4.50 1.13
C ALA A 29 17.55 5.63 1.84
N ARG A 30 16.85 6.34 2.74
CA ARG A 30 17.39 7.52 3.39
C ARG A 30 18.36 7.20 4.53
N PHE A 31 17.98 6.31 5.43
CA PHE A 31 18.65 6.17 6.73
C PHE A 31 19.53 4.93 6.85
N THR A 32 19.24 3.88 6.09
CA THR A 32 19.95 2.59 6.26
C THR A 32 20.95 2.30 5.15
N GLY A 33 20.81 2.94 3.99
CA GLY A 33 21.59 2.60 2.79
C GLY A 33 21.35 1.17 2.28
N ARG A 34 20.44 0.39 2.86
CA ARG A 34 20.16 -1.00 2.45
C ARG A 34 19.30 -1.09 1.19
N PHE A 35 18.67 0.00 0.79
CA PHE A 35 17.91 0.11 -0.44
C PHE A 35 18.45 1.29 -1.26
N HIS A 36 18.88 1.00 -2.48
CA HIS A 36 19.35 2.04 -3.40
C HIS A 36 18.41 2.09 -4.60
N PRO A 37 17.43 3.02 -4.60
CA PRO A 37 16.55 3.20 -5.73
C PRO A 37 17.36 3.58 -6.97
N VAL A 38 16.92 3.14 -8.15
CA VAL A 38 17.58 3.56 -9.40
C VAL A 38 17.53 5.09 -9.56
N PRO A 39 18.47 5.72 -10.29
CA PRO A 39 18.64 7.19 -10.26
C PRO A 39 17.37 8.01 -10.52
N ARG A 40 16.46 7.52 -11.37
CA ARG A 40 15.18 8.20 -11.67
C ARG A 40 14.22 8.27 -10.46
N TYR A 41 14.40 7.39 -9.49
CA TYR A 41 13.61 7.29 -8.26
C TYR A 41 14.43 7.65 -7.01
N ALA A 42 15.58 8.32 -7.17
CA ALA A 42 16.41 8.76 -6.05
C ALA A 42 15.65 9.65 -5.05
N PHE A 43 14.65 10.39 -5.53
CA PHE A 43 13.77 11.22 -4.70
C PHE A 43 13.06 10.46 -3.57
N LEU A 44 12.91 9.13 -3.68
CA LEU A 44 12.32 8.31 -2.62
C LEU A 44 13.15 8.35 -1.32
N GLY A 45 14.46 8.60 -1.40
CA GLY A 45 15.33 8.78 -0.23
C GLY A 45 15.36 10.21 0.34
N GLU A 46 14.68 11.16 -0.30
CA GLU A 46 14.71 12.56 0.11
C GLU A 46 13.87 12.83 1.36
N ALA A 47 14.33 13.78 2.19
CA ALA A 47 13.71 14.05 3.50
C ALA A 47 12.24 14.41 3.37
N TRP A 48 11.91 15.24 2.37
CA TRP A 48 10.56 15.69 2.10
C TRP A 48 9.65 14.52 1.69
N PHE A 49 10.18 13.55 0.94
CA PHE A 49 9.40 12.41 0.48
C PHE A 49 9.14 11.43 1.60
N VAL A 50 10.15 11.15 2.44
CA VAL A 50 9.98 10.34 3.66
C VAL A 50 8.94 10.98 4.58
N ALA A 51 9.00 12.30 4.79
CA ALA A 51 8.02 13.01 5.60
C ALA A 51 6.62 12.94 4.98
N LEU A 52 6.49 13.12 3.66
CA LEU A 52 5.22 13.00 2.94
C LEU A 52 4.63 11.59 3.09
N ALA A 53 5.43 10.54 2.85
CA ALA A 53 4.99 9.15 3.01
C ALA A 53 4.57 8.86 4.46
N GLY A 54 5.27 9.44 5.44
CA GLY A 54 4.93 9.36 6.86
C GLY A 54 3.59 10.02 7.18
N ILE A 55 3.37 11.25 6.69
CA ILE A 55 2.10 11.96 6.84
C ILE A 55 0.95 11.19 6.19
N LEU A 56 1.16 10.65 4.99
CA LEU A 56 0.15 9.85 4.29
C LEU A 56 -0.19 8.58 5.08
N LEU A 57 0.81 7.84 5.58
CA LEU A 57 0.58 6.67 6.43
C LEU A 57 -0.14 7.04 7.72
N LEU A 58 0.26 8.12 8.40
CA LEU A 58 -0.44 8.58 9.59
C LEU A 58 -1.89 8.93 9.26
N SER A 59 -2.13 9.69 8.18
CA SER A 59 -3.48 10.06 7.76
C SER A 59 -4.34 8.82 7.48
N GLU A 60 -3.77 7.78 6.87
CA GLU A 60 -4.44 6.49 6.66
C GLU A 60 -4.82 5.84 7.99
N LEU A 61 -3.86 5.71 8.93
CA LEU A 61 -4.11 5.11 10.23
C LEU A 61 -5.18 5.88 11.02
N PHE A 62 -5.12 7.21 11.02
CA PHE A 62 -6.08 8.06 11.72
C PHE A 62 -7.46 8.03 11.06
N LEU A 63 -7.54 8.19 9.74
CA LEU A 63 -8.81 8.24 9.02
C LEU A 63 -9.51 6.88 9.07
N ASP A 64 -8.82 5.79 8.73
CA ASP A 64 -9.40 4.45 8.66
C ASP A 64 -9.81 3.89 10.04
N LYS A 65 -9.02 4.16 11.09
CA LYS A 65 -9.18 3.48 12.39
C LYS A 65 -9.88 4.31 13.45
N ILE A 66 -9.70 5.63 13.45
CA ILE A 66 -10.19 6.52 14.51
C ILE A 66 -11.40 7.31 14.02
N TYR A 67 -11.37 7.82 12.79
CA TYR A 67 -12.36 8.80 12.32
C TYR A 67 -13.51 8.20 11.49
N LEU A 68 -13.27 7.09 10.78
CA LEU A 68 -14.22 6.46 9.86
C LEU A 68 -14.57 4.98 10.19
N PRO A 69 -14.64 4.53 11.47
CA PRO A 69 -14.96 3.14 11.76
C PRO A 69 -16.39 2.83 11.29
N GLY A 70 -16.51 2.13 10.15
CA GLY A 70 -17.79 1.78 9.53
C GLY A 70 -18.19 2.64 8.31
N GLU A 71 -17.40 3.64 7.94
CA GLU A 71 -17.68 4.52 6.79
C GLU A 71 -16.98 4.09 5.48
N SER A 72 -16.24 2.99 5.52
CA SER A 72 -15.60 2.43 4.32
C SER A 72 -16.65 1.97 3.29
N LEU A 73 -16.32 2.05 1.99
CA LEU A 73 -17.14 1.47 0.91
C LEU A 73 -17.47 -0.02 1.08
N GLY A 74 -16.79 -0.75 1.97
CA GLY A 74 -17.13 -2.12 2.36
C GLY A 74 -18.43 -2.26 3.16
N VAL A 75 -18.93 -1.17 3.75
CA VAL A 75 -20.19 -1.13 4.52
C VAL A 75 -21.35 -0.63 3.63
N PRO A 76 -22.55 -1.26 3.72
CA PRO A 76 -23.71 -0.84 2.94
C PRO A 76 -24.02 0.66 3.07
N ALA A 77 -24.38 1.31 1.97
CA ALA A 77 -24.61 2.76 1.94
C ALA A 77 -25.76 3.27 2.83
N ARG A 78 -26.60 2.35 3.32
CA ARG A 78 -27.72 2.61 4.26
C ARG A 78 -27.26 2.65 5.72
N GLU A 79 -26.10 2.07 6.01
CA GLU A 79 -25.50 1.99 7.36
C GLU A 79 -24.37 3.03 7.54
N ARG A 80 -24.12 3.87 6.52
CA ARG A 80 -23.17 4.99 6.56
C ARG A 80 -23.83 6.27 7.06
N ASP A 81 -23.24 6.87 8.08
CA ASP A 81 -23.64 8.06 8.80
C ASP A 81 -23.23 9.37 8.07
N ARG A 82 -23.32 10.53 8.75
CA ARG A 82 -23.14 11.90 8.20
C ARG A 82 -21.83 12.20 7.45
N LYS A 83 -20.78 11.36 7.53
CA LYS A 83 -19.44 11.65 6.98
C LYS A 83 -19.10 10.95 5.65
N LYS A 84 -20.12 10.63 4.83
CA LYS A 84 -19.97 9.97 3.51
C LYS A 84 -18.84 10.49 2.63
N TRP A 85 -18.62 11.80 2.57
CA TRP A 85 -17.62 12.41 1.68
C TRP A 85 -16.18 12.15 2.12
N VAL A 86 -15.92 12.10 3.43
CA VAL A 86 -14.57 11.85 3.95
C VAL A 86 -14.16 10.40 3.67
N GLY A 87 -15.07 9.45 3.86
CA GLY A 87 -14.85 8.05 3.49
C GLY A 87 -14.65 7.85 1.99
N ALA A 88 -15.47 8.50 1.16
CA ALA A 88 -15.32 8.43 -0.30
C ALA A 88 -13.98 9.01 -0.79
N LEU A 89 -13.55 10.14 -0.23
CA LEU A 89 -12.26 10.74 -0.56
C LEU A 89 -11.11 9.82 -0.15
N HIS A 90 -11.15 9.30 1.06
CA HIS A 90 -10.15 8.36 1.55
C HIS A 90 -10.06 7.11 0.67
N ASP A 91 -11.19 6.51 0.32
CA ASP A 91 -11.24 5.35 -0.56
C ASP A 91 -10.72 5.68 -1.99
N LEU A 92 -11.01 6.88 -2.51
CA LEU A 92 -10.49 7.37 -3.79
C LEU A 92 -8.96 7.53 -3.74
N VAL A 93 -8.45 8.14 -2.66
CA VAL A 93 -7.03 8.31 -2.43
C VAL A 93 -6.35 6.93 -2.37
N GLN A 94 -6.90 5.95 -1.66
CA GLN A 94 -6.35 4.60 -1.66
C GLN A 94 -6.41 3.94 -3.03
N MET A 95 -7.51 4.11 -3.77
CA MET A 95 -7.68 3.51 -5.09
C MET A 95 -6.68 4.06 -6.11
N LEU A 96 -6.29 5.33 -5.99
CA LEU A 96 -5.30 5.95 -6.88
C LEU A 96 -3.87 5.71 -6.40
N LEU A 97 -3.61 5.93 -5.11
CA LEU A 97 -2.27 5.84 -4.54
C LEU A 97 -1.80 4.40 -4.32
N GLY A 98 -2.71 3.42 -4.19
CA GLY A 98 -2.39 1.99 -4.16
C GLY A 98 -1.58 1.56 -5.39
N PRO A 99 -2.17 1.62 -6.59
CA PRO A 99 -1.49 1.35 -7.85
C PRO A 99 -0.24 2.21 -8.06
N LEU A 100 -0.31 3.52 -7.76
CA LEU A 100 0.84 4.41 -7.94
C LEU A 100 2.00 4.06 -7.00
N GLY A 101 1.73 3.71 -5.75
CA GLY A 101 2.74 3.25 -4.79
C GLY A 101 3.43 1.98 -5.29
N GLY A 102 2.66 1.00 -5.80
CA GLY A 102 3.21 -0.19 -6.42
C GLY A 102 4.09 0.11 -7.64
N ALA A 103 3.66 1.06 -8.49
CA ALA A 103 4.42 1.51 -9.64
C ALA A 103 5.76 2.14 -9.25
N LEU A 104 5.74 3.04 -8.27
CA LEU A 104 6.94 3.71 -7.76
C LEU A 104 7.93 2.70 -7.17
N ILE A 105 7.44 1.76 -6.38
CA ILE A 105 8.31 0.79 -5.71
C ILE A 105 8.94 -0.18 -6.71
N LEU A 106 8.16 -0.80 -7.60
CA LEU A 106 8.74 -1.72 -8.57
C LEU A 106 9.66 -0.99 -9.55
N GLY A 107 9.30 0.22 -9.97
CA GLY A 107 10.17 1.08 -10.78
C GLY A 107 11.49 1.43 -10.09
N ALA A 108 11.46 1.68 -8.78
CA ALA A 108 12.65 1.97 -8.00
C ALA A 108 13.56 0.76 -7.78
N CYS A 109 12.99 -0.45 -7.75
CA CYS A 109 13.71 -1.70 -7.58
C CYS A 109 14.29 -2.26 -8.89
N ASP A 110 13.71 -1.94 -10.05
CA ASP A 110 14.07 -2.60 -11.29
C ASP A 110 15.47 -2.22 -11.79
N ARG A 111 16.35 -3.23 -11.85
CA ARG A 111 17.69 -3.18 -12.42
C ARG A 111 17.88 -4.19 -13.55
N VAL A 112 16.81 -4.88 -13.92
CA VAL A 112 16.86 -6.03 -14.84
C VAL A 112 16.43 -5.58 -16.23
N LEU A 113 15.42 -4.71 -16.34
CA LEU A 113 14.95 -4.28 -17.65
C LEU A 113 15.91 -3.26 -18.29
N PRO A 114 16.03 -3.27 -19.63
CA PRO A 114 16.78 -2.25 -20.34
C PRO A 114 16.26 -0.84 -20.06
N ALA A 115 17.15 0.16 -20.07
CA ALA A 115 16.79 1.55 -19.77
C ALA A 115 15.73 2.13 -20.72
N ALA A 116 15.63 1.62 -21.95
CA ALA A 116 14.60 1.97 -22.93
C ALA A 116 13.19 1.50 -22.52
N TRP A 117 13.08 0.49 -21.66
CA TRP A 117 11.84 -0.18 -21.26
C TRP A 117 11.37 0.29 -19.88
N PHE A 118 11.73 1.53 -19.52
CA PHE A 118 11.60 2.06 -18.16
C PHE A 118 10.17 2.13 -17.61
N LEU A 119 9.15 2.06 -18.47
CA LEU A 119 7.74 2.09 -18.05
C LEU A 119 7.21 0.72 -17.65
N ILE A 120 7.85 -0.38 -18.07
CA ILE A 120 7.29 -1.73 -17.87
C ILE A 120 7.29 -2.11 -16.39
N ALA A 121 8.40 -1.88 -15.67
CA ALA A 121 8.44 -2.17 -14.24
C ALA A 121 7.40 -1.35 -13.44
N PRO A 122 7.27 -0.03 -13.61
CA PRO A 122 6.17 0.73 -13.00
C PRO A 122 4.77 0.23 -13.39
N MET A 123 4.53 -0.11 -14.66
CA MET A 123 3.23 -0.62 -15.10
C MET A 123 2.88 -1.97 -14.47
N LEU A 124 3.86 -2.88 -14.37
CA LEU A 124 3.69 -4.15 -13.67
C LEU A 124 3.43 -3.92 -12.18
N GLY A 125 4.13 -2.96 -11.56
CA GLY A 125 3.93 -2.61 -10.17
C GLY A 125 2.52 -2.06 -9.91
N ALA A 126 2.04 -1.18 -10.80
CA ALA A 126 0.68 -0.67 -10.77
C ALA A 126 -0.36 -1.77 -10.93
N LEU A 127 -0.14 -2.69 -11.87
CA LEU A 127 -1.05 -3.80 -12.14
C LEU A 127 -1.16 -4.73 -10.93
N VAL A 128 -0.02 -5.11 -10.33
CA VAL A 128 0.03 -6.00 -9.18
C VAL A 128 -0.59 -5.34 -7.94
N ALA A 129 -0.26 -4.08 -7.66
CA ALA A 129 -0.85 -3.33 -6.56
C ALA A 129 -2.35 -3.10 -6.77
N GLY A 130 -2.77 -2.78 -7.99
CA GLY A 130 -4.19 -2.64 -8.34
C GLY A 130 -4.97 -3.93 -8.17
N ALA A 131 -4.41 -5.07 -8.59
CA ALA A 131 -5.00 -6.38 -8.38
C ALA A 131 -5.12 -6.73 -6.89
N ALA A 132 -4.06 -6.48 -6.10
CA ALA A 132 -4.07 -6.69 -4.66
C ALA A 132 -5.08 -5.79 -3.94
N TYR A 133 -5.22 -4.52 -4.35
CA TYR A 133 -6.23 -3.60 -3.82
C TYR A 133 -7.65 -4.05 -4.15
N ALA A 134 -7.90 -4.44 -5.40
CA ALA A 134 -9.20 -4.96 -5.82
C ALA A 134 -9.58 -6.23 -5.03
N ALA A 135 -8.62 -7.16 -4.87
CA ALA A 135 -8.81 -8.37 -4.08
C ALA A 135 -9.08 -8.05 -2.59
N LYS A 136 -8.29 -7.17 -1.98
CA LYS A 136 -8.49 -6.67 -0.61
C LYS A 136 -9.91 -6.13 -0.43
N ARG A 137 -10.34 -5.24 -1.34
CA ARG A 137 -11.67 -4.61 -1.26
C ARG A 137 -12.80 -5.61 -1.40
N ALA A 138 -12.70 -6.52 -2.39
CA ALA A 138 -13.69 -7.57 -2.60
C ALA A 138 -13.79 -8.53 -1.41
N LEU A 139 -12.65 -8.94 -0.85
CA LEU A 139 -12.60 -9.84 0.31
C LEU A 139 -13.15 -9.16 1.56
N ARG A 140 -12.75 -7.91 1.81
CA ARG A 140 -13.23 -7.11 2.95
C ARG A 140 -14.75 -6.98 2.92
N GLN A 141 -15.34 -6.63 1.77
CA GLN A 141 -16.79 -6.54 1.62
C GLN A 141 -17.48 -7.87 1.96
N ARG A 142 -16.97 -9.00 1.44
CA ARG A 142 -17.54 -10.33 1.71
C ARG A 142 -17.43 -10.74 3.17
N LEU A 143 -16.29 -10.46 3.80
CA LEU A 143 -16.03 -10.87 5.19
C LEU A 143 -16.77 -9.99 6.19
N VAL A 144 -16.86 -8.67 5.98
CA VAL A 144 -17.62 -7.77 6.85
C VAL A 144 -19.10 -8.17 6.90
N LEU A 145 -19.68 -8.58 5.76
CA LEU A 145 -21.09 -9.01 5.71
C LEU A 145 -21.38 -10.28 6.53
N ARG A 146 -20.36 -11.06 6.90
CA ARG A 146 -20.50 -12.23 7.79
C ARG A 146 -20.67 -11.83 9.26
N TRP A 147 -20.33 -10.60 9.63
CA TRP A 147 -20.53 -10.08 10.97
C TRP A 147 -21.99 -9.63 11.13
N ALA A 148 -22.50 -9.73 12.37
CA ALA A 148 -23.80 -9.18 12.71
C ALA A 148 -23.85 -7.68 12.39
N ALA A 149 -24.98 -7.18 11.89
CA ALA A 149 -25.15 -5.78 11.46
C ALA A 149 -24.56 -4.73 12.43
N PRO A 150 -24.84 -4.77 13.75
CA PRO A 150 -24.27 -3.78 14.69
C PRO A 150 -22.74 -3.90 14.86
N LEU A 151 -22.13 -5.04 14.51
CA LEU A 151 -20.70 -5.32 14.67
C LEU A 151 -19.90 -5.15 13.39
N ARG A 152 -20.52 -4.83 12.25
CA ARG A 152 -19.83 -4.64 10.97
C ARG A 152 -18.72 -3.58 11.00
N PRO A 153 -18.86 -2.44 11.72
CA PRO A 153 -17.77 -1.47 11.86
C PRO A 153 -16.52 -2.08 12.54
N LEU A 154 -16.73 -2.89 13.58
CA LEU A 154 -15.64 -3.60 14.28
C LEU A 154 -15.00 -4.65 13.38
N GLY A 155 -15.81 -5.40 12.62
CA GLY A 155 -15.31 -6.34 11.62
C GLY A 155 -14.45 -5.64 10.55
N ASN A 156 -14.87 -4.46 10.08
CA ASN A 156 -14.10 -3.66 9.14
C ASN A 156 -12.75 -3.20 9.72
N LEU A 157 -12.75 -2.67 10.94
CA LEU A 157 -11.55 -2.26 11.65
C LEU A 157 -10.56 -3.42 11.81
N PHE A 158 -11.05 -4.59 12.23
CA PHE A 158 -10.25 -5.79 12.43
C PHE A 158 -9.61 -6.27 11.11
N LEU A 159 -10.41 -6.39 10.05
CA LEU A 159 -9.92 -6.79 8.73
C LEU A 159 -8.95 -5.77 8.13
N SER A 160 -9.14 -4.47 8.41
CA SER A 160 -8.20 -3.44 7.99
C SER A 160 -6.85 -3.57 8.68
N THR A 161 -6.87 -3.79 9.99
CA THR A 161 -5.66 -4.00 10.79
C THR A 161 -4.88 -5.24 10.36
N ILE A 162 -5.59 -6.34 10.03
CA ILE A 162 -4.95 -7.53 9.45
C ILE A 162 -4.29 -7.21 8.11
N GLY A 163 -4.98 -6.46 7.24
CA GLY A 163 -4.42 -6.05 5.94
C GLY A 163 -3.11 -5.26 6.09
N ASP A 164 -3.07 -4.33 7.04
CA ASP A 164 -1.86 -3.54 7.35
C ASP A 164 -0.73 -4.42 7.90
N LEU A 165 -1.06 -5.38 8.78
CA LEU A 165 -0.08 -6.33 9.29
C LEU A 165 0.51 -7.18 8.17
N ILE A 166 -0.32 -7.69 7.27
CA ILE A 166 0.14 -8.45 6.09
C ILE A 166 1.00 -7.56 5.19
N ALA A 167 0.62 -6.31 4.97
CA ALA A 167 1.43 -5.36 4.19
C ALA A 167 2.81 -5.15 4.84
N ALA A 168 2.87 -4.96 6.16
CA ALA A 168 4.11 -4.82 6.91
C ALA A 168 4.98 -6.09 6.82
N LEU A 169 4.38 -7.27 7.00
CA LEU A 169 5.08 -8.55 6.85
C LEU A 169 5.61 -8.75 5.44
N ALA A 170 4.85 -8.37 4.41
CA ALA A 170 5.29 -8.43 3.01
C ALA A 170 6.46 -7.46 2.74
N CYS A 171 6.48 -6.28 3.37
CA CYS A 171 7.62 -5.36 3.30
C CYS A 171 8.88 -5.99 3.89
N VAL A 172 8.77 -6.55 5.10
CA VAL A 172 9.89 -7.22 5.78
C VAL A 172 10.35 -8.45 4.98
N ALA A 173 9.43 -9.27 4.49
CA ALA A 173 9.76 -10.44 3.67
C ALA A 173 10.50 -10.03 2.40
N GLY A 174 10.04 -9.00 1.69
CA GLY A 174 10.75 -8.51 0.51
C GLY A 174 12.15 -7.96 0.83
N LEU A 175 12.34 -7.31 1.98
CA LEU A 175 13.67 -6.88 2.44
C LEU A 175 14.59 -8.08 2.68
N VAL A 176 14.09 -9.08 3.42
CA VAL A 176 14.84 -10.31 3.71
C VAL A 176 15.21 -11.01 2.41
N ILE A 177 14.26 -11.20 1.48
CA ILE A 177 14.53 -11.82 0.18
C ILE A 177 15.56 -11.00 -0.61
N GLY A 178 15.46 -9.66 -0.59
CA GLY A 178 16.36 -8.78 -1.31
C GLY A 178 17.78 -8.73 -0.75
N VAL A 179 17.95 -8.86 0.57
CA VAL A 179 19.24 -8.83 1.28
C VAL A 179 19.92 -10.19 1.31
N PHE A 180 19.17 -11.29 1.48
CA PHE A 180 19.73 -12.64 1.56
C PHE A 180 19.78 -13.36 0.20
N GLY A 181 19.10 -12.83 -0.81
CA GLY A 181 19.10 -13.39 -2.17
C GLY A 181 20.03 -12.67 -3.17
N SER A 182 20.83 -11.72 -2.69
CA SER A 182 21.86 -11.00 -3.48
C SER A 182 23.25 -11.58 -3.28
#